data_AF-A0A087UGR2-F1
#
_entry.id   AF-A0A087UGR2-F1
#
_cell.length_a   1.000
_cell.length_b   1.000
_cell.length_c   1.000
_cell.angle_alpha   90.00
_cell.angle_beta   90.00
_cell.angle_gamma   90.00
#
_symmetry.space_group_name_H-M   'P 1'
#
loop_
_entity.id
_entity.type
_entity.pdbx_description
1 polymer ?
#
loop_
_entity_poly.entity_id
_entity_poly.type
_entity_poly.pdbx_seq_one_letter_code
_entity_poly.pdbx_strand_id
1 'polypeptide(L)'
;MPLSRLNFMLKLHQQLCEKWQLQRLNVPNLSRELKDIITKALGQEPQILELPQNQQGRRTYCSFCDYKKKRMITTYCKCGKAICGEHQMKSCPSCV
;
A
#
# COMPACT_ATOMS: atom_id res chain seq x y z
N MET A 1 -33.56 7.03 17.81
CA MET A 1 -33.43 5.71 18.48
C MET A 1 -32.08 5.65 19.17
N PRO A 2 -31.99 5.25 20.45
CA PRO A 2 -30.70 5.00 21.10
C PRO A 2 -29.95 3.88 20.37
N LEU A 3 -28.62 3.98 20.32
CA LEU A 3 -27.76 2.98 19.68
C LEU A 3 -27.84 1.66 20.44
N SER A 4 -27.79 0.54 19.72
CA SER A 4 -27.56 -0.77 20.35
C SER A 4 -26.19 -0.79 21.03
N ARG A 5 -26.02 -1.61 22.08
CA ARG A 5 -24.75 -1.73 22.81
C ARG A 5 -23.57 -2.04 21.87
N LEU A 6 -23.80 -2.88 20.87
CA LEU A 6 -22.81 -3.20 19.84
C LEU A 6 -22.38 -1.95 19.06
N ASN A 7 -23.35 -1.21 18.50
CA ASN A 7 -23.05 -0.03 17.69
C ASN A 7 -22.41 1.09 18.53
N PHE A 8 -22.79 1.20 19.80
CA PHE A 8 -22.14 2.11 20.74
C PHE A 8 -20.67 1.75 20.94
N MET A 9 -20.36 0.48 21.20
CA MET A 9 -18.98 0.02 21.37
C MET A 9 -18.15 0.19 20.09
N LEU A 10 -18.75 -0.02 18.93
CA LEU A 10 -18.10 0.22 17.64
C LEU A 10 -17.71 1.70 17.48
N LYS A 11 -18.66 2.60 17.76
CA LYS A 11 -18.42 4.03 17.69
C LYS A 11 -17.36 4.49 18.71
N LEU A 12 -17.42 3.95 19.94
CA LEU A 12 -16.47 4.26 20.99
C LEU A 12 -15.05 3.82 20.61
N HIS A 13 -14.87 2.61 20.06
CA HIS A 13 -13.54 2.17 19.62
C HIS A 13 -12.98 3.11 18.56
N GLN A 14 -13.83 3.59 17.64
CA GLN A 14 -13.39 4.41 16.53
C GLN A 14 -12.88 5.75 17.06
N GLN A 15 -13.65 6.38 17.95
CA GLN A 15 -13.30 7.65 18.59
C GLN A 15 -12.01 7.56 19.42
N LEU A 16 -11.79 6.45 20.15
CA LEU A 16 -10.59 6.26 20.95
C LEU A 16 -9.33 6.06 20.07
N CYS A 17 -9.47 5.37 18.94
CA CYS A 17 -8.35 5.02 18.07
C CYS A 17 -8.03 6.08 17.01
N GLU A 18 -8.97 6.96 16.66
CA GLU A 18 -8.87 7.91 15.55
C GLU A 18 -7.59 8.76 15.59
N LYS A 19 -7.30 9.40 16.72
CA LYS A 19 -6.11 10.25 16.89
C LYS A 19 -4.81 9.47 16.67
N TRP A 20 -4.73 8.25 17.20
CA TRP A 20 -3.56 7.39 17.05
C TRP A 20 -3.39 6.87 15.63
N GLN A 21 -4.50 6.55 14.96
CA GLN A 21 -4.51 6.12 13.55
C GLN A 21 -4.01 7.23 12.63
N LEU A 22 -4.47 8.48 12.85
CA LEU A 22 -3.99 9.66 12.11
C LEU A 22 -2.48 9.90 12.30
N GLN A 23 -2.00 9.81 13.55
CA GLN A 23 -0.57 9.94 13.84
C GLN A 23 0.26 8.85 13.14
N ARG A 24 -0.27 7.63 13.07
CA ARG A 24 0.41 6.50 12.45
C ARG A 24 0.59 6.66 10.94
N LEU A 25 -0.33 7.34 10.26
CA LEU A 25 -0.21 7.62 8.82
C LEU A 25 1.01 8.49 8.48
N ASN A 26 1.45 9.33 9.41
CA ASN A 26 2.64 10.19 9.24
C ASN A 26 3.96 9.41 9.31
N VAL A 27 3.94 8.12 9.68
CA VAL A 27 5.16 7.29 9.70
C VAL A 27 5.63 7.02 8.27
N PRO A 28 6.86 7.42 7.90
CA PRO A 28 7.32 7.38 6.50
C PRO A 28 7.44 5.94 5.98
N ASN A 29 7.94 5.03 6.81
CA ASN A 29 8.22 3.64 6.46
C ASN A 29 7.05 2.69 6.75
N LEU A 30 5.85 3.21 6.98
CA LEU A 30 4.66 2.39 7.15
C LEU A 30 4.35 1.66 5.83
N SER A 31 4.08 0.36 5.90
CA SER A 31 3.75 -0.44 4.72
C SER A 31 2.52 0.11 4.02
N ARG A 32 2.49 -0.02 2.68
CA ARG A 32 1.37 0.47 1.86
C ARG A 32 0.05 -0.17 2.27
N GLU A 33 0.04 -1.49 2.45
CA GLU A 33 -1.13 -2.24 2.89
C GLU A 33 -1.69 -1.72 4.22
N LEU A 34 -0.82 -1.44 5.20
CA LEU A 34 -1.25 -0.93 6.49
C LEU A 34 -1.75 0.52 6.39
N LYS A 35 -1.13 1.35 5.54
CA LYS A 35 -1.66 2.69 5.21
C LYS A 35 -3.07 2.57 4.65
N ASP A 36 -3.28 1.70 3.66
CA ASP A 36 -4.59 1.51 3.02
C ASP A 36 -5.66 1.04 4.02
N ILE A 37 -5.33 0.12 4.94
CA ILE A 37 -6.23 -0.35 6.00
C ILE A 37 -6.60 0.78 6.96
N ILE A 38 -5.62 1.58 7.41
CA ILE A 38 -5.86 2.67 8.35
C ILE A 38 -6.70 3.77 7.70
N THR A 39 -6.40 4.15 6.46
CA THR A 39 -7.17 5.14 5.69
C THR A 39 -8.64 4.70 5.53
N LYS A 40 -8.87 3.41 5.20
CA LYS A 40 -10.22 2.83 5.15
C LYS A 40 -10.92 2.85 6.51
N ALA A 41 -10.23 2.50 7.59
CA ALA A 41 -10.80 2.50 8.94
C ALA A 41 -11.19 3.90 9.43
N LEU A 42 -10.47 4.93 8.97
CA LEU A 42 -10.79 6.34 9.22
C LEU A 42 -11.92 6.87 8.32
N GLY A 43 -12.44 6.07 7.38
CA GLY A 43 -13.45 6.50 6.41
C GLY A 43 -12.93 7.55 5.44
N GLN A 44 -11.61 7.72 5.33
CA GLN A 44 -11.01 8.54 4.29
C GLN A 44 -11.07 7.73 3.00
N GLU A 45 -11.68 8.28 1.96
CA GLU A 45 -11.56 7.67 0.64
C GLU A 45 -10.07 7.62 0.28
N PRO A 46 -9.54 6.45 -0.10
CA PRO A 46 -8.18 6.41 -0.60
C PRO A 46 -8.15 7.36 -1.79
N GLN A 47 -7.35 8.42 -1.70
CA GLN A 47 -7.07 9.22 -2.89
C GLN A 47 -6.39 8.27 -3.86
N ILE A 48 -7.17 7.75 -4.80
CA ILE A 48 -6.67 7.10 -6.00
C ILE A 48 -6.02 8.24 -6.76
N LEU A 49 -4.80 8.59 -6.36
CA LEU A 49 -3.87 9.26 -7.23
C LEU A 49 -3.63 8.23 -8.32
N GLU A 50 -4.42 8.32 -9.40
CA GLU A 50 -4.13 7.72 -10.68
C GLU A 50 -2.73 8.20 -11.05
N LEU A 51 -1.72 7.42 -10.64
CA LEU A 51 -0.37 7.66 -11.07
C LEU A 51 -0.42 7.57 -12.59
N PRO A 52 -0.03 8.63 -13.32
CA PRO A 52 -0.02 8.57 -14.77
C PRO A 52 0.75 7.32 -15.17
N GLN A 53 0.15 6.55 -16.07
CA GLN A 53 0.67 5.28 -16.63
C GLN A 53 1.98 5.45 -17.43
N ASN A 54 2.72 6.52 -17.17
CA ASN A 54 3.89 6.94 -17.91
C ASN A 54 5.15 6.61 -17.10
N GLN A 55 5.60 5.36 -17.26
CA GLN A 55 6.99 4.87 -17.29
C GLN A 55 8.05 5.34 -16.26
N GLN A 56 7.74 6.13 -15.25
CA GLN A 56 8.70 6.57 -14.23
C GLN A 56 8.03 6.66 -12.85
N GLY A 57 7.63 5.51 -12.32
CA GLY A 57 7.29 5.38 -10.90
C GLY A 57 8.51 5.62 -10.00
N ARG A 58 8.29 5.94 -8.71
CA ARG A 58 9.37 6.02 -7.71
C ARG A 58 10.24 4.76 -7.76
N ARG A 59 11.56 4.90 -7.60
CA ARG A 59 12.49 3.78 -7.49
C ARG A 59 12.04 2.85 -6.35
N THR A 60 11.59 1.65 -6.71
CA THR A 60 11.19 0.60 -5.76
C THR A 60 12.12 -0.60 -5.86
N TYR A 61 11.92 -1.56 -4.94
CA TYR A 61 12.59 -2.84 -4.97
C TYR A 61 11.87 -3.83 -5.89
N CYS A 62 12.63 -4.75 -6.48
CA CYS A 62 12.08 -5.80 -7.33
C CYS A 62 11.11 -6.70 -6.54
N SER A 63 9.94 -6.96 -7.14
CA SER A 63 8.89 -7.79 -6.52
C SER A 63 9.24 -9.28 -6.38
N PHE A 64 10.27 -9.76 -7.07
CA PHE A 64 10.66 -11.17 -7.08
C PHE A 64 11.97 -11.43 -6.33
N CYS A 65 12.76 -10.38 -6.07
CA CYS A 65 13.94 -10.53 -5.23
C CYS A 65 13.52 -10.69 -3.77
N ASP A 66 14.30 -11.48 -3.02
CA ASP A 66 14.26 -11.43 -1.57
C ASP A 66 14.42 -9.98 -1.09
N TYR A 67 13.53 -9.55 -0.21
CA TYR A 67 13.51 -8.20 0.34
C TYR A 67 14.85 -7.79 0.96
N LYS A 68 15.60 -8.75 1.54
CA LYS A 68 16.93 -8.51 2.14
C LYS A 68 17.94 -8.00 1.11
N LYS A 69 17.81 -8.41 -0.16
CA LYS A 69 18.72 -7.97 -1.24
C LYS A 69 18.46 -6.52 -1.67
N LYS A 70 17.28 -5.96 -1.36
CA LYS A 70 16.89 -4.57 -1.70
C LYS A 70 17.26 -4.18 -3.13
N ARG A 71 17.10 -5.11 -4.08
CA ARG A 71 17.50 -4.88 -5.47
C ARG A 71 16.59 -3.85 -6.11
N MET A 72 17.19 -2.77 -6.61
CA MET A 72 16.47 -1.72 -7.32
C MET A 72 15.91 -2.25 -8.65
N ILE A 73 14.75 -1.73 -9.03
CA ILE A 73 14.10 -2.06 -10.29
C ILE A 73 14.82 -1.38 -11.45
N THR A 74 14.73 -2.02 -12.62
CA THR A 74 15.21 -1.47 -13.90
C THR A 74 14.05 -1.21 -14.85
N THR A 75 13.00 -2.05 -14.79
CA THR A 75 11.83 -1.97 -15.68
C THR A 75 10.55 -2.42 -14.99
N TYR A 76 9.40 -2.09 -15.58
CA TYR A 76 8.09 -2.64 -15.21
C TYR A 76 7.65 -3.67 -16.25
N CYS A 77 7.09 -4.78 -15.80
CA CYS A 77 6.48 -5.76 -16.69
C CYS A 77 5.11 -5.26 -17.20
N LYS A 78 4.61 -5.84 -18.31
CA LYS A 78 3.26 -5.56 -18.85
C LYS A 78 2.13 -5.75 -17.83
N CYS A 79 2.32 -6.59 -16.82
CA CYS A 79 1.37 -6.79 -15.71
C CYS A 79 1.44 -5.71 -14.60
N GLY A 80 2.31 -4.70 -14.73
CA GLY A 80 2.52 -3.66 -13.73
C GLY A 80 3.45 -4.02 -12.57
N LYS A 81 4.00 -5.25 -12.51
CA LYS A 81 4.98 -5.65 -11.49
C LYS A 81 6.36 -5.05 -11.77
N ALA A 82 7.07 -4.67 -10.71
CA ALA A 82 8.38 -4.04 -10.79
C ALA A 82 9.51 -5.09 -10.76
N ILE A 83 10.38 -5.08 -11.78
CA ILE A 83 11.40 -6.11 -12.01
C ILE A 83 12.81 -5.49 -12.07
N CYS A 84 13.81 -6.23 -11.57
CA CYS A 84 15.23 -5.89 -11.73
C CYS A 84 15.80 -6.57 -12.99
N GLY A 85 16.99 -6.15 -13.41
CA GLY A 85 17.65 -6.66 -14.63
C GLY A 85 17.88 -8.17 -14.67
N GLU A 86 18.05 -8.83 -13.52
CA GLU A 86 18.17 -10.30 -13.46
C GLU A 86 16.84 -11.01 -13.71
N HIS A 87 15.72 -10.42 -13.27
CA HIS A 87 14.38 -10.94 -13.51
C HIS A 87 13.76 -10.41 -14.81
N GLN A 88 14.54 -9.68 -15.61
CA GLN A 88 14.14 -9.03 -16.86
C GLN A 88 14.43 -9.93 -18.08
N MET A 89 14.10 -11.22 -18.03
CA MET A 89 14.40 -12.12 -19.16
C MET A 89 13.50 -11.91 -20.39
N LYS A 90 12.30 -11.31 -20.25
CA LYS A 90 11.43 -10.68 -21.30
C LYS A 90 10.01 -10.39 -20.78
N SER A 91 9.57 -11.13 -19.76
CA SER A 91 8.31 -10.92 -19.03
C SER A 91 8.52 -11.39 -17.58
N CYS A 92 7.67 -10.95 -16.66
CA CYS A 92 7.74 -11.38 -15.27
C CYS A 92 7.57 -12.92 -15.19
N PRO A 93 8.14 -13.64 -14.21
CA PRO A 93 7.97 -15.10 -14.13
C PRO A 93 6.51 -15.55 -13.89
N SER A 94 5.59 -14.62 -13.60
CA SER A 94 4.14 -14.89 -13.59
C SER A 94 3.42 -14.44 -14.87
N CYS A 95 4.16 -14.04 -15.89
CA CYS A 95 3.69 -13.50 -17.19
C CYS A 95 4.35 -14.22 -18.37
N VAL A 96 5.22 -15.20 -18.09
CA VAL A 96 5.75 -16.15 -19.06
C VAL A 96 4.69 -17.21 -19.30
#